data_AF-A0A7S3THX8-F1
#
_entry.id   AF-A0A7S3THX8-F1
#
_cell.length_a   1.000
_cell.length_b   1.000
_cell.length_c   1.000
_cell.angle_alpha   90.00
_cell.angle_beta   90.00
_cell.angle_gamma   90.00
#
_symmetry.space_group_name_H-M   'P 1'
#
loop_
_entity.id
_entity.type
_entity.pdbx_description
1 polymer ?
#
loop_
_entity_poly.entity_id
_entity_poly.type
_entity_poly.pdbx_seq_one_letter_code
_entity_poly.pdbx_strand_id
1 'polypeptide(L)'
;EERLYADAEEFFTQIAKEQEWSEAVLSTRLSQVRSEISSTGTYRHTTEELQLGARLSWRNAPKCIGRIAWDTLLIRDCRHVNTTANVFEECKEHLRVAANGG
;
A
#
# COMPACT_ATOMS: atom_id res chain seq x y z
N GLU A 1 -18.00 -8.38 -2.77
CA GLU A 1 -16.88 -9.04 -3.46
C GLU A 1 -16.57 -8.38 -4.79
N GLU A 2 -17.54 -8.23 -5.69
CA GLU A 2 -17.32 -7.65 -7.03
C GLU A 2 -16.73 -6.23 -7.01
N ARG A 3 -17.22 -5.34 -6.13
CA ARG A 3 -16.64 -4.00 -5.93
C ARG A 3 -15.19 -4.05 -5.45
N LEU A 4 -14.86 -4.93 -4.50
CA LEU A 4 -13.50 -5.03 -3.95
C LEU A 4 -12.51 -5.49 -5.02
N TYR A 5 -12.91 -6.45 -5.86
CA TYR A 5 -12.08 -6.90 -6.97
C TYR A 5 -11.92 -5.79 -8.03
N ALA A 6 -12.98 -5.05 -8.36
CA ALA A 6 -12.89 -3.92 -9.30
C ALA A 6 -11.92 -2.82 -8.80
N ASP A 7 -12.02 -2.46 -7.50
CA ASP A 7 -11.12 -1.49 -6.88
C ASP A 7 -9.64 -1.99 -6.91
N ALA A 8 -9.42 -3.29 -6.68
CA ALA A 8 -8.09 -3.89 -6.77
C ALA A 8 -7.56 -3.93 -8.21
N GLU A 9 -8.42 -4.23 -9.19
CA GLU A 9 -8.07 -4.26 -10.61
C GLU A 9 -7.67 -2.88 -11.12
N GLU A 10 -8.38 -1.83 -10.72
CA GLU A 10 -8.01 -0.44 -11.02
C GLU A 10 -6.62 -0.11 -10.44
N PHE A 11 -6.39 -0.44 -9.17
CA PHE A 11 -5.10 -0.23 -8.50
C PHE A 11 -3.95 -0.95 -9.23
N PHE A 12 -4.09 -2.25 -9.50
CA PHE A 12 -3.01 -3.03 -10.12
C PHE A 12 -2.76 -2.66 -11.57
N THR A 13 -3.78 -2.25 -12.32
CA THR A 13 -3.62 -1.72 -13.68
C THR A 13 -2.79 -0.44 -13.66
N GLN A 14 -3.06 0.47 -12.73
CA GLN A 14 -2.26 1.68 -12.55
C GLN A 14 -0.80 1.34 -12.20
N ILE A 15 -0.58 0.45 -11.24
CA ILE A 15 0.77 0.02 -10.82
C ILE A 15 1.52 -0.65 -11.97
N ALA A 16 0.88 -1.55 -12.72
CA ALA A 16 1.50 -2.23 -13.84
C ALA A 16 1.99 -1.25 -14.91
N LYS A 17 1.22 -0.19 -15.17
CA LYS A 17 1.63 0.88 -16.08
C LYS A 17 2.81 1.68 -15.54
N GLU A 18 2.78 2.07 -14.26
CA GLU A 18 3.83 2.91 -13.66
C GLU A 18 5.14 2.17 -13.38
N GLN A 19 5.08 0.85 -13.15
CA GLN A 19 6.24 -0.01 -12.88
C GLN A 19 6.65 -0.86 -14.09
N GLU A 20 6.04 -0.60 -15.25
CA GLU A 20 6.30 -1.33 -16.51
C GLU A 20 6.17 -2.86 -16.37
N TRP A 21 5.17 -3.33 -15.62
CA TRP A 21 4.90 -4.76 -15.50
C TRP A 21 4.40 -5.30 -16.84
N SER A 22 4.84 -6.52 -17.16
CA SER A 22 4.28 -7.25 -18.30
C SER A 22 2.83 -7.67 -18.03
N GLU A 23 2.06 -7.85 -19.09
CA GLU A 23 0.69 -8.36 -19.03
C GLU A 23 0.59 -9.70 -18.26
N ALA A 24 1.60 -10.56 -18.42
CA ALA A 24 1.66 -11.83 -17.71
C ALA A 24 1.77 -11.66 -16.18
N VAL A 25 2.54 -10.66 -15.72
CA VAL A 25 2.68 -10.35 -14.29
C VAL A 25 1.38 -9.79 -13.73
N LEU A 26 0.77 -8.82 -14.43
CA LEU A 26 -0.52 -8.24 -14.03
C LEU A 26 -1.61 -9.32 -13.94
N SER A 27 -1.78 -10.11 -15.00
CA SER A 27 -2.78 -11.19 -15.05
C SER A 27 -2.58 -12.23 -13.94
N THR A 28 -1.32 -12.60 -13.66
CA THR A 28 -0.99 -13.51 -12.56
C THR A 28 -1.40 -12.92 -11.21
N ARG A 29 -1.06 -11.66 -10.95
CA ARG A 29 -1.39 -11.01 -9.67
C ARG A 29 -2.90 -10.84 -9.49
N LEU A 30 -3.63 -10.41 -10.52
CA LEU A 30 -5.09 -10.29 -10.46
C LEU A 30 -5.77 -11.65 -10.20
N SER A 31 -5.25 -12.73 -10.79
CA SER A 31 -5.75 -14.09 -10.53
C SER A 31 -5.54 -14.51 -9.07
N GLN A 32 -4.39 -14.18 -8.48
CA GLN A 32 -4.11 -14.42 -7.06
C GLN A 32 -5.07 -13.62 -6.16
N VAL A 33 -5.22 -12.33 -6.42
CA VAL A 33 -6.13 -11.44 -5.68
C VAL A 33 -7.57 -11.95 -5.73
N ARG A 34 -8.05 -12.37 -6.90
CA ARG A 34 -9.38 -12.97 -7.05
C ARG A 34 -9.53 -14.23 -6.20
N SER A 35 -8.52 -15.09 -6.20
CA SER A 35 -8.50 -16.32 -5.39
C SER A 35 -8.49 -16.03 -3.88
N GLU A 36 -7.68 -15.06 -3.43
CA GLU A 36 -7.63 -14.62 -2.04
C GLU A 36 -8.98 -14.06 -1.58
N ILE A 37 -9.61 -13.20 -2.39
CA ILE A 37 -10.93 -12.61 -2.08
C ILE A 37 -11.98 -13.72 -1.95
N SER A 38 -12.00 -14.68 -2.87
CA SER A 38 -12.93 -15.81 -2.85
C SER A 38 -12.74 -16.70 -1.61
N SER A 39 -11.50 -16.91 -1.18
CA SER A 39 -11.19 -17.82 -0.07
C SER A 39 -11.23 -17.18 1.32
N THR A 40 -10.96 -15.88 1.43
CA THR A 40 -10.79 -15.19 2.73
C THR A 40 -11.71 -13.98 2.92
N GLY A 41 -12.44 -13.58 1.87
CA GLY A 41 -13.27 -12.36 1.84
C GLY A 41 -12.49 -11.08 1.52
N THR A 42 -11.15 -11.14 1.45
CA THR A 42 -10.28 -10.01 1.09
C THR A 42 -8.97 -10.51 0.45
N TYR A 43 -8.03 -9.62 0.18
CA TYR A 43 -6.68 -10.01 -0.25
C TYR A 43 -5.64 -9.25 0.56
N ARG A 44 -4.40 -9.75 0.55
CA ARG A 44 -3.29 -9.09 1.24
C ARG A 44 -2.30 -8.51 0.23
N HIS A 45 -2.05 -7.21 0.36
CA HIS A 45 -0.97 -6.56 -0.37
C HIS A 45 0.41 -7.11 0.02
N THR A 46 1.34 -7.16 -0.92
CA THR A 46 2.76 -7.30 -0.57
C THR A 46 3.28 -6.03 0.10
N THR A 47 4.47 -6.08 0.68
CA THR A 47 5.10 -4.89 1.28
C THR A 47 5.35 -3.82 0.22
N GLU A 48 5.78 -4.22 -0.98
CA GLU A 48 6.06 -3.34 -2.11
C GLU A 48 4.78 -2.66 -2.61
N GLU A 49 3.70 -3.43 -2.75
CA GLU A 49 2.39 -2.89 -3.15
C GLU A 49 1.87 -1.86 -2.16
N LEU A 50 2.05 -2.10 -0.85
CA LEU A 50 1.72 -1.11 0.17
C LEU A 50 2.55 0.16 0.06
N GLN A 51 3.86 0.03 -0.18
CA GLN A 51 4.74 1.19 -0.33
C GLN A 51 4.30 2.05 -1.52
N LEU A 52 4.02 1.42 -2.66
CA LEU A 52 3.53 2.10 -3.85
C LEU A 52 2.17 2.74 -3.59
N GLY A 53 1.21 1.99 -3.04
CA GLY A 53 -0.13 2.49 -2.75
C GLY A 53 -0.16 3.67 -1.77
N ALA A 54 0.67 3.65 -0.72
CA ALA A 54 0.79 4.76 0.21
C ALA A 54 1.36 6.02 -0.46
N ARG A 55 2.40 5.87 -1.28
CA ARG A 55 2.99 6.97 -2.07
C ARG A 55 1.99 7.55 -3.05
N LEU A 56 1.29 6.70 -3.80
CA LEU A 56 0.22 7.10 -4.71
C LEU A 56 -0.91 7.84 -4.00
N SER A 57 -1.29 7.38 -2.81
CA SER A 57 -2.33 8.02 -2.00
C SER A 57 -1.94 9.46 -1.62
N TRP A 58 -0.67 9.69 -1.24
CA TRP A 58 -0.18 11.05 -0.97
C TRP A 58 -0.07 11.89 -2.24
N ARG A 59 0.46 11.33 -3.34
CA ARG A 59 0.54 12.01 -4.64
C ARG A 59 -0.82 12.51 -5.10
N ASN A 60 -1.86 11.70 -4.89
CA ASN A 60 -3.22 11.97 -5.33
C ASN A 60 -4.03 12.79 -4.31
N ALA A 61 -3.46 13.22 -3.17
CA ALA A 61 -4.15 14.03 -2.17
C ALA A 61 -4.33 15.49 -2.67
N PRO A 62 -5.52 15.90 -3.13
CA PRO A 62 -5.69 17.16 -3.87
C PRO A 62 -5.43 18.40 -3.00
N LYS A 63 -5.63 18.26 -1.68
CA LYS A 63 -5.48 19.32 -0.68
C LYS A 63 -4.05 19.45 -0.12
N CYS A 64 -3.11 18.58 -0.49
CA CYS A 64 -1.73 18.64 0.00
C CYS A 64 -0.87 19.46 -0.96
N ILE A 65 -0.41 20.64 -0.52
CA ILE A 65 0.55 21.47 -1.27
C ILE A 65 1.93 20.79 -1.36
N GLY A 66 2.32 20.02 -0.34
CA GLY A 66 3.64 19.37 -0.21
C GLY A 66 3.81 18.07 -0.99
N ARG A 67 2.91 17.75 -1.93
CA ARG A 67 2.92 16.48 -2.68
C ARG A 67 4.08 16.31 -3.65
N ILE A 68 4.97 17.29 -3.80
CA ILE A 68 6.16 17.16 -4.68
C ILE A 68 7.12 16.08 -4.19
N ALA A 69 7.21 15.84 -2.87
CA ALA A 69 8.10 14.87 -2.25
C ALA A 69 7.43 13.49 -2.02
N TRP A 70 6.32 13.21 -2.72
CA TRP A 70 5.48 12.03 -2.48
C TRP A 70 6.23 10.70 -2.60
N ASP A 71 7.23 10.63 -3.46
CA ASP A 71 8.06 9.46 -3.74
C ASP A 71 9.11 9.18 -2.65
N THR A 72 9.45 10.20 -1.85
CA THR A 72 10.37 10.09 -0.71
C THR A 72 9.71 9.60 0.57
N LEU A 73 8.38 9.38 0.56
CA LEU A 73 7.67 8.87 1.72
C LEU A 73 8.30 7.57 2.24
N LEU A 74 8.64 7.57 3.52
CA LEU A 74 9.09 6.39 4.26
C LEU A 74 7.87 5.63 4.78
N ILE A 75 7.66 4.43 4.27
CA ILE A 75 6.56 3.55 4.69
C ILE A 75 7.09 2.53 5.69
N ARG A 76 6.35 2.36 6.79
CA ARG A 76 6.61 1.36 7.82
C ARG A 76 5.49 0.31 7.78
N ASP A 77 5.80 -0.92 7.38
CA ASP A 77 4.81 -2.00 7.38
C ASP A 77 4.71 -2.64 8.77
N CYS A 78 3.76 -2.14 9.56
CA CYS A 78 3.48 -2.63 10.91
C CYS A 78 2.25 -3.56 10.95
N ARG A 79 1.80 -4.13 9.82
CA ARG A 79 0.57 -4.97 9.79
C ARG A 79 0.64 -6.25 10.63
N HIS A 80 1.83 -6.65 11.04
CA HIS A 80 2.07 -7.81 11.92
C HIS A 80 1.86 -7.46 13.41
N VAL A 81 1.80 -6.17 13.75
CA VAL A 81 1.68 -5.68 15.11
C VAL A 81 0.23 -5.79 15.58
N ASN A 82 -0.01 -6.64 16.57
CA ASN A 82 -1.35 -7.07 16.98
C ASN A 82 -1.62 -6.97 18.49
N THR A 83 -0.69 -6.39 19.26
CA THR A 83 -0.88 -6.11 20.69
C THR A 83 -0.89 -4.62 20.94
N THR A 84 -1.70 -4.17 21.90
CA THR A 84 -1.78 -2.74 22.27
C THR A 84 -0.43 -2.17 22.71
N ALA A 85 0.35 -2.96 23.45
CA ALA A 85 1.70 -2.60 23.87
C ALA A 85 2.63 -2.37 22.66
N ASN A 86 2.63 -3.29 21.70
CA ASN A 86 3.49 -3.13 20.53
C ASN A 86 3.01 -1.99 19.62
N VAL A 87 1.70 -1.76 19.50
CA VAL A 87 1.18 -0.58 18.78
C VAL A 87 1.71 0.71 19.41
N PHE A 88 1.72 0.81 20.75
CA PHE A 88 2.27 1.97 21.45
C PHE A 88 3.78 2.16 21.16
N GLU A 89 4.56 1.07 21.18
CA GLU A 89 5.99 1.12 20.83
C GLU A 89 6.19 1.59 19.38
N GLU A 90 5.41 1.09 18.42
CA GLU A 90 5.47 1.50 17.02
C GLU A 90 5.11 2.98 16.82
N CYS A 91 4.18 3.52 17.61
CA CYS A 91 3.84 4.94 17.60
C CYS A 91 4.99 5.81 18.11
N LYS A 92 5.64 5.42 19.22
CA LYS A 92 6.83 6.13 19.72
C LYS A 92 7.96 6.12 18.69
N GLU A 93 8.19 4.97 18.07
CA GLU A 93 9.21 4.85 17.03
C GLU A 93 8.86 5.69 15.79
N HIS A 94 7.58 5.76 15.41
CA HIS A 94 7.14 6.66 14.34
C HIS A 94 7.50 8.11 14.64
N LEU A 95 7.21 8.61 15.85
CA LEU A 95 7.54 9.98 16.26
C LEU A 95 9.06 10.22 16.25
N ARG A 96 9.85 9.25 16.75
CA ARG A 96 11.31 9.36 16.76
C ARG A 96 11.88 9.45 15.35
N VAL A 97 11.44 8.57 14.44
CA VAL A 97 11.88 8.54 13.03
C VAL A 97 11.42 9.79 12.29
N ALA A 98 10.17 10.22 12.47
CA ALA A 98 9.63 11.41 11.82
C ALA A 98 10.31 12.70 12.30
N ALA A 99 10.64 12.80 13.59
CA ALA A 99 11.33 13.96 14.14
C ALA A 99 12.80 14.01 13.70
N ASN A 100 13.47 12.87 13.53
CA ASN A 100 14.86 12.76 13.06
C ASN A 100 15.88 13.76 13.69
N GLY A 101 15.61 14.23 14.92
CA GLY A 101 16.43 15.25 15.59
C GLY A 101 16.21 16.70 15.15
N GLY A 102 15.23 17.00 14.29
CA GLY A 102 14.87 18.34 13.83
C GLY A 102 13.82 18.35 12.74
#